data_AF-A0A7C1B4S5-F1
#
_entry.id   AF-A0A7C1B4S5-F1
#
_cell.length_a   1.000
_cell.length_b   1.000
_cell.length_c   1.000
_cell.angle_alpha   90.00
_cell.angle_beta   90.00
_cell.angle_gamma   90.00
#
_symmetry.space_group_name_H-M   'P 1'
#
loop_
_entity.id
_entity.type
_entity.pdbx_description
1 polymer ?
#
loop_
_entity_poly.entity_id
_entity_poly.type
_entity_poly.pdbx_seq_one_letter_code
_entity_poly.pdbx_strand_id
1 'polypeptide(L)'
;ANRLLKRVRDYAQVKHDGGITGEIALDALKMTGIDELGLDGLDRQYLEVIIENYKGGPVGINAIGATLNEEVDTLIDVIEPYMLKTGLIGRTSRGRVALEPAYRHLGITPPRDIEKQLSLLDMDEEEKD
;
A
#
# COMPACT_ATOMS: atom_id res chain seq x y z
N ALA A 1 -9.18 8.50 9.59
CA ALA A 1 -8.68 9.90 9.57
C ALA A 1 -8.01 10.35 10.88
N ASN A 2 -8.70 10.36 12.03
CA ASN A 2 -8.16 11.02 13.25
C ASN A 2 -7.07 10.27 14.03
N ARG A 3 -6.67 9.05 13.63
CA ARG A 3 -5.67 8.25 14.37
C ARG A 3 -4.26 8.84 14.26
N LEU A 4 -3.85 9.24 13.05
CA LEU A 4 -2.52 9.81 12.82
C LEU A 4 -2.39 11.18 13.49
N LEU A 5 -3.41 12.04 13.36
CA LEU A 5 -3.43 13.34 14.03
C LEU A 5 -3.32 13.21 15.56
N LYS A 6 -4.03 12.24 16.16
CA LYS A 6 -3.90 11.95 17.59
C LYS A 6 -2.47 11.52 17.96
N ARG A 7 -1.86 10.61 17.18
CA ARG A 7 -0.48 10.16 17.43
C ARG A 7 0.53 11.31 17.33
N VAL A 8 0.41 12.16 16.31
CA VAL A 8 1.26 13.35 16.14
C VAL A 8 1.09 14.30 17.32
N ARG A 9 -0.15 14.57 17.74
CA ARG A 9 -0.44 15.40 18.91
C ARG A 9 0.15 14.81 20.19
N ASP A 10 -0.08 13.54 20.45
CA ASP A 10 0.39 12.87 21.67
C ASP A 10 1.93 12.86 21.71
N TYR A 11 2.59 12.69 20.56
CA TYR A 11 4.04 12.85 20.42
C TYR A 11 4.51 14.28 20.76
N ALA A 12 3.89 15.28 20.14
CA ALA A 12 4.23 16.69 20.38
C ALA A 12 4.02 17.10 21.85
N GLN A 13 2.95 16.62 22.49
CA GLN A 13 2.69 16.88 23.91
C GLN A 13 3.76 16.29 24.82
N VAL A 14 4.27 15.09 24.52
CA VAL A 14 5.27 14.42 25.38
C VAL A 14 6.70 14.90 25.10
N LYS A 15 7.03 15.23 23.85
CA LYS A 15 8.42 15.49 23.41
C LYS A 15 8.74 16.95 23.12
N HIS A 16 7.72 17.79 22.89
CA HIS A 16 7.89 19.17 22.41
C HIS A 16 6.95 20.18 23.10
N ASP A 17 6.55 19.89 24.35
CA ASP A 17 5.73 20.77 25.19
C ASP A 17 4.43 21.26 24.52
N GLY A 18 3.85 20.40 23.66
CA GLY A 18 2.60 20.68 22.95
C GLY A 18 2.73 21.54 21.68
N GLY A 19 3.93 22.01 21.32
CA GLY A 19 4.17 22.69 20.05
C GLY A 19 4.16 21.73 18.86
N ILE A 20 3.39 22.04 17.81
CA ILE A 20 3.34 21.25 16.56
C ILE A 20 3.94 22.07 15.42
N THR A 21 5.04 21.59 14.87
CA THR A 21 5.65 22.09 13.62
C THR A 21 5.65 20.99 12.56
N GLY A 22 5.94 21.33 11.30
CA GLY A 22 6.06 20.34 10.22
C GLY A 22 7.13 19.29 10.51
N GLU A 23 8.27 19.69 11.09
CA GLU A 23 9.36 18.79 11.48
C GLU A 23 8.91 17.80 12.58
N ILE A 24 8.24 18.30 13.61
CA ILE A 24 7.71 17.45 14.71
C ILE A 24 6.66 16.47 14.18
N ALA A 25 5.82 16.89 13.23
CA ALA A 25 4.85 16.01 12.60
C ALA A 25 5.52 14.91 11.78
N LEU A 26 6.56 15.24 11.02
CA LEU A 26 7.35 14.27 10.26
C LEU A 26 8.05 13.26 11.17
N ASP A 27 8.66 13.73 12.25
CA ASP A 27 9.33 12.85 13.21
C ASP A 27 8.34 11.91 13.92
N ALA A 28 7.17 12.43 14.29
CA ALA A 28 6.09 11.62 14.84
C ALA A 28 5.62 10.55 13.85
N LEU A 29 5.42 10.91 12.58
CA LEU A 29 4.98 9.97 11.54
C LEU A 29 6.03 8.86 11.31
N LYS A 30 7.31 9.24 11.20
CA LYS A 30 8.43 8.30 11.09
C LYS A 30 8.48 7.34 12.28
N MET A 31 8.32 7.85 13.50
CA MET A 31 8.28 7.02 14.71
C MET A 31 7.09 6.07 14.73
N THR A 32 5.97 6.42 14.10
CA THR A 32 4.82 5.53 13.95
C THR A 32 4.92 4.56 12.79
N GLY A 33 6.07 4.53 12.09
CA GLY A 33 6.32 3.64 10.97
C GLY A 33 5.59 4.03 9.69
N ILE A 34 5.19 5.30 9.56
CA ILE A 34 4.56 5.84 8.35
C ILE A 34 5.64 6.38 7.42
N ASP A 35 5.62 5.94 6.16
CA ASP A 35 6.57 6.42 5.15
C ASP A 35 6.08 7.67 4.41
N GLU A 36 6.85 8.10 3.40
CA GLU A 36 6.59 9.31 2.62
C GLU A 36 5.31 9.25 1.78
N LEU A 37 4.85 8.04 1.42
CA LEU A 37 3.56 7.83 0.77
C LEU A 37 2.42 7.69 1.78
N GLY A 38 2.71 7.76 3.08
CA GLY A 38 1.71 7.59 4.12
C GLY A 38 1.37 6.13 4.40
N LEU A 39 2.14 5.18 3.87
CA LEU A 39 1.94 3.76 4.10
C LEU A 39 2.48 3.37 5.48
N ASP A 40 1.74 2.54 6.18
CA ASP A 40 2.22 1.92 7.41
C ASP A 40 3.01 0.62 7.13
N GLY A 41 3.38 -0.10 8.20
CA GLY A 41 4.15 -1.33 8.06
C GLY A 41 3.42 -2.41 7.28
N LEU A 42 2.12 -2.58 7.53
CA LEU A 42 1.33 -3.64 6.91
C LEU A 42 1.08 -3.33 5.43
N ASP A 43 0.85 -2.05 5.12
CA ASP A 43 0.74 -1.54 3.76
C ASP A 43 1.99 -1.88 2.91
N ARG A 44 3.19 -1.66 3.46
CA ARG A 44 4.44 -2.02 2.78
C ARG A 44 4.60 -3.53 2.63
N GLN A 45 4.32 -4.29 3.68
CA GLN A 45 4.38 -5.75 3.61
C GLN A 45 3.42 -6.32 2.55
N TYR A 46 2.25 -5.70 2.36
CA TYR A 46 1.33 -6.07 1.29
C TYR A 46 1.96 -5.91 -0.10
N LEU A 47 2.64 -4.79 -0.36
CA LEU A 47 3.35 -4.56 -1.62
C LEU A 47 4.54 -5.51 -1.79
N GLU A 48 5.32 -5.70 -0.74
CA GLU A 48 6.47 -6.63 -0.71
C GLU A 48 6.02 -8.06 -1.04
N VAL A 49 4.92 -8.54 -0.46
CA VAL A 49 4.39 -9.87 -0.77
C VAL A 49 4.04 -10.00 -2.26
N ILE A 50 3.34 -9.03 -2.84
CA ILE A 50 2.99 -9.09 -4.27
C ILE A 50 4.25 -9.08 -5.14
N ILE A 51 5.21 -8.21 -4.84
CA ILE A 51 6.40 -7.99 -5.67
C ILE A 51 7.43 -9.11 -5.51
N GLU A 52 7.79 -9.46 -4.28
CA GLU A 52 8.86 -10.41 -4.00
C GLU A 52 8.38 -11.85 -4.06
N ASN A 53 7.24 -12.18 -3.44
CA ASN A 53 6.77 -13.56 -3.34
C ASN A 53 6.05 -13.99 -4.63
N TYR A 54 5.28 -13.09 -5.22
CA TYR A 54 4.46 -13.38 -6.41
C TYR A 54 4.97 -12.70 -7.69
N LYS A 55 6.19 -12.12 -7.66
CA LYS A 55 6.86 -11.52 -8.82
C LYS A 55 6.01 -10.45 -9.53
N GLY A 56 5.24 -9.70 -8.77
CA GLY A 56 4.33 -8.66 -9.28
C GLY A 56 2.89 -9.11 -9.51
N GLY A 57 2.57 -10.39 -9.28
CA GLY A 57 1.23 -10.96 -9.49
C GLY A 57 0.97 -11.46 -10.93
N PRO A 58 -0.28 -11.83 -11.27
CA PRO A 58 -1.49 -11.70 -10.46
C PRO A 58 -1.53 -12.70 -9.29
N VAL A 59 -1.97 -12.22 -8.12
CA VAL A 59 -2.13 -13.05 -6.90
C VAL A 59 -3.51 -12.87 -6.26
N GLY A 60 -4.11 -13.97 -5.81
CA GLY A 60 -5.40 -13.94 -5.12
C GLY A 60 -5.30 -13.36 -3.70
N ILE A 61 -6.32 -12.63 -3.26
CA ILE A 61 -6.30 -11.98 -1.93
C ILE A 61 -6.18 -12.96 -0.78
N ASN A 62 -6.76 -14.16 -0.90
CA ASN A 62 -6.63 -15.21 0.11
C ASN A 62 -5.17 -15.65 0.28
N ALA A 63 -4.38 -15.68 -0.80
CA ALA A 63 -2.98 -16.04 -0.75
C ALA A 63 -2.13 -14.94 -0.10
N ILE A 64 -2.46 -13.67 -0.38
CA ILE A 64 -1.84 -12.52 0.30
C ILE A 64 -2.17 -12.56 1.81
N GLY A 65 -3.44 -12.71 2.18
CA GLY A 65 -3.88 -12.80 3.58
C GLY A 65 -3.22 -13.95 4.33
N ALA A 66 -3.12 -15.13 3.71
CA ALA A 66 -2.39 -16.26 4.28
C ALA A 66 -0.89 -15.97 4.49
N THR A 67 -0.26 -15.23 3.56
CA THR A 67 1.17 -14.88 3.67
C THR A 67 1.42 -13.85 4.77
N LEU A 68 0.51 -12.87 4.91
CA LEU A 68 0.59 -11.81 5.91
C LEU A 68 0.05 -12.22 7.29
N ASN A 69 -0.61 -13.38 7.39
CA ASN A 69 -1.40 -13.78 8.55
C ASN A 69 -2.43 -12.71 8.95
N GLU A 70 -3.12 -12.17 7.95
CA GLU A 70 -4.12 -11.11 8.11
C GLU A 70 -5.48 -11.53 7.53
N GLU A 71 -6.54 -10.97 8.09
CA GLU A 71 -7.90 -11.20 7.60
C GLU A 71 -8.12 -10.55 6.22
N VAL A 72 -8.67 -11.32 5.29
CA VAL A 72 -8.92 -10.87 3.91
C VAL A 72 -9.79 -9.61 3.86
N ASP A 73 -10.82 -9.54 4.71
CA ASP A 73 -11.70 -8.37 4.80
C ASP A 73 -10.93 -7.12 5.24
N THR A 74 -9.95 -7.26 6.15
CA THR A 74 -9.08 -6.15 6.55
C THR A 74 -8.24 -5.66 5.36
N LEU A 75 -7.67 -6.57 4.57
CA LEU A 75 -6.90 -6.18 3.39
C LEU A 75 -7.76 -5.42 2.36
N ILE A 76 -8.99 -5.90 2.11
CA ILE A 76 -9.90 -5.32 1.12
C ILE A 76 -10.49 -3.99 1.61
N ASP A 77 -10.92 -3.90 2.87
CA ASP A 77 -11.67 -2.77 3.38
C ASP A 77 -10.76 -1.64 3.89
N VAL A 78 -9.54 -1.97 4.31
CA VAL A 78 -8.62 -1.02 4.93
C VAL A 78 -7.45 -0.65 4.02
N ILE A 79 -6.82 -1.62 3.35
CA ILE A 79 -5.56 -1.40 2.60
C ILE A 79 -5.83 -1.08 1.13
N GLU A 80 -6.55 -1.96 0.43
CA GLU A 80 -6.79 -1.84 -1.01
C GLU A 80 -7.37 -0.49 -1.47
N PRO A 81 -8.27 0.20 -0.73
CA PRO A 81 -8.86 1.44 -1.22
C PRO A 81 -7.82 2.54 -1.45
N TYR A 82 -6.78 2.60 -0.60
CA TYR A 82 -5.69 3.56 -0.80
C TYR A 82 -4.75 3.11 -1.92
N MET A 83 -4.35 1.85 -1.92
CA MET A 83 -3.40 1.28 -2.88
C MET A 83 -3.89 1.34 -4.33
N LEU A 84 -5.18 1.06 -4.54
CA LEU A 84 -5.82 1.15 -5.86
C LEU A 84 -5.93 2.61 -6.29
N LYS A 85 -6.32 3.51 -5.38
CA LYS A 85 -6.47 4.93 -5.67
C LYS A 85 -5.15 5.60 -6.05
N THR A 86 -4.05 5.23 -5.41
CA THR A 86 -2.72 5.76 -5.71
C THR A 86 -2.02 5.06 -6.85
N GLY A 87 -2.61 3.99 -7.41
CA GLY A 87 -2.04 3.22 -8.50
C GLY A 87 -0.80 2.43 -8.08
N LEU A 88 -0.68 2.07 -6.80
CA LEU A 88 0.37 1.16 -6.32
C LEU A 88 0.06 -0.28 -6.74
N ILE A 89 -1.23 -0.65 -6.77
CA ILE A 89 -1.69 -1.96 -7.24
C ILE A 89 -2.82 -1.81 -8.26
N GLY A 90 -3.01 -2.85 -9.07
CA GLY A 90 -4.16 -3.02 -9.96
C GLY A 90 -4.93 -4.30 -9.63
N ARG A 91 -6.22 -4.33 -10.01
CA ARG A 91 -7.09 -5.51 -9.85
C ARG A 91 -7.41 -6.11 -11.21
N THR A 92 -7.10 -7.39 -11.38
CA THR A 92 -7.47 -8.21 -12.55
C THR A 92 -8.56 -9.22 -12.16
N SER A 93 -9.18 -9.88 -13.14
CA SER A 93 -9.99 -11.09 -12.92
C SER A 93 -9.23 -12.22 -12.19
N ARG A 94 -7.91 -12.29 -12.39
CA ARG A 94 -7.02 -13.34 -11.85
C ARG A 94 -6.43 -13.01 -10.47
N GLY A 95 -6.56 -11.77 -10.00
CA GLY A 95 -5.94 -11.32 -8.75
C GLY A 95 -5.36 -9.91 -8.80
N ARG A 96 -4.54 -9.57 -7.80
CA ARG A 96 -3.90 -8.26 -7.64
C ARG A 96 -2.53 -8.28 -8.29
N VAL A 97 -2.18 -7.16 -8.92
CA VAL A 97 -0.88 -6.94 -9.55
C VAL A 97 -0.23 -5.69 -8.97
N ALA A 98 1.08 -5.71 -8.76
CA ALA A 98 1.81 -4.51 -8.40
C ALA A 98 2.09 -3.69 -9.66
N LEU A 99 1.87 -2.39 -9.57
CA LEU A 99 2.13 -1.45 -10.66
C LEU A 99 3.46 -0.73 -10.44
N GLU A 100 3.95 -0.07 -11.48
CA GLU A 100 5.25 0.61 -11.46
C GLU A 100 5.48 1.53 -10.24
N PRO A 101 4.49 2.33 -9.76
CA PRO A 101 4.67 3.13 -8.56
C PRO A 101 5.07 2.34 -7.31
N ALA A 102 4.55 1.12 -7.13
CA ALA A 102 4.91 0.27 -5.99
C ALA A 102 6.36 -0.22 -6.07
N TYR A 103 6.83 -0.62 -7.25
CA TYR A 103 8.23 -0.98 -7.46
C TYR A 103 9.17 0.16 -7.14
N ARG A 104 8.87 1.36 -7.66
CA ARG A 104 9.66 2.57 -7.40
C ARG A 104 9.68 2.92 -5.92
N HIS A 105 8.55 2.80 -5.23
CA HIS A 105 8.46 3.06 -3.78
C HIS A 105 9.33 2.12 -2.96
N LEU A 106 9.35 0.83 -3.29
CA LEU A 106 10.20 -0.16 -2.62
C LEU A 106 11.67 -0.14 -3.09
N GLY A 107 12.03 0.73 -4.04
CA GLY A 107 13.38 0.77 -4.62
C GLY A 107 13.72 -0.46 -5.49
N ILE A 108 12.72 -1.17 -5.99
CA ILE A 108 12.86 -2.37 -6.81
C ILE A 108 12.74 -1.97 -8.30
N THR A 109 13.56 -2.57 -9.16
CA THR A 109 13.45 -2.31 -10.62
C THR A 109 12.21 -3.01 -11.18
N PRO A 110 11.27 -2.28 -11.80
CA PRO A 110 10.09 -2.90 -12.41
C PRO A 110 10.46 -3.79 -13.60
N PRO A 111 9.75 -4.92 -13.83
CA PRO A 111 9.90 -5.70 -15.05
C PRO A 111 9.54 -4.87 -16.29
N ARG A 112 10.25 -5.11 -17.40
CA ARG A 112 10.12 -4.34 -18.66
C ARG A 112 8.72 -4.38 -19.28
N ASP A 113 7.90 -5.37 -18.94
CA ASP A 113 6.59 -5.61 -19.56
C ASP A 113 5.39 -5.27 -18.65
N ILE A 114 5.57 -4.46 -17.59
CA ILE A 114 4.44 -4.01 -16.74
C ILE A 114 3.31 -3.40 -17.58
N GLU A 115 3.63 -2.60 -18.60
CA GLU A 115 2.64 -1.96 -19.47
C GLU A 115 1.76 -2.98 -20.24
N LYS A 116 2.30 -4.16 -20.59
CA LYS A 116 1.51 -5.24 -21.18
C LYS A 116 0.56 -5.89 -20.17
N GLN A 117 0.95 -5.94 -18.89
CA GLN A 117 0.07 -6.41 -17.83
C GLN A 117 -1.09 -5.44 -17.60
N LEU A 118 -0.85 -4.13 -17.77
CA LEU A 118 -1.90 -3.10 -17.73
C LEU A 118 -2.86 -3.18 -18.93
N SER A 119 -2.36 -3.38 -20.16
CA SER A 119 -3.24 -3.55 -21.32
C SER A 119 -4.14 -4.79 -21.24
N LEU A 120 -3.79 -5.75 -20.38
CA LEU A 120 -4.62 -6.93 -20.08
C LEU A 120 -5.64 -6.68 -18.96
N LEU A 121 -5.54 -5.58 -18.20
CA LEU A 121 -6.53 -5.17 -17.18
C LEU A 121 -7.79 -4.59 -17.85
N ASP A 122 -7.60 -3.77 -18.89
CA ASP A 122 -8.67 -3.05 -19.58
C ASP A 122 -9.61 -3.96 -20.40
N MET A 123 -9.21 -5.22 -20.64
CA MET A 123 -10.03 -6.19 -21.38
C MET A 123 -11.11 -6.88 -20.52
N ASP A 124 -10.99 -6.83 -19.19
CA ASP A 124 -11.89 -7.55 -18.28
C ASP A 124 -13.09 -6.70 -17.79
N GLU A 125 -13.10 -5.38 -18.03
CA GLU A 125 -14.22 -4.50 -17.65
C GLU A 125 -15.31 -4.37 -18.75
N GLU A 126 -15.05 -4.78 -20.00
CA GLU A 126 -16.00 -4.64 -21.12
C GLU A 126 -17.01 -5.80 -21.26
N GLU A 127 -16.90 -6.89 -20.48
CA GLU A 127 -17.78 -8.08 -20.61
C GLU A 127 -19.00 -8.11 -19.66
N LYS A 128 -19.54 -6.94 -19.27
CA LYS A 128 -20.80 -6.87 -18.52
C LYS A 128 -21.83 -5.95 -19.18
N ASP A 129 -22.36 -6.40 -20.31
CA ASP A 129 -23.69 -6.02 -20.82
C ASP A 129 -24.66 -7.21 -20.68
#